data_AF-A0A243PHB1-F1
#
_entry.id   AF-A0A243PHB1-F1
#
_cell.length_a   1.000
_cell.length_b   1.000
_cell.length_c   1.000
_cell.angle_alpha   90.00
_cell.angle_beta   90.00
_cell.angle_gamma   90.00
#
_symmetry.space_group_name_H-M   'P 1'
#
loop_
_entity.id
_entity.type
_entity.pdbx_description
1 polymer ?
#
loop_
_entity_poly.entity_id
_entity_poly.type
_entity_poly.pdbx_seq_one_letter_code
_entity_poly.pdbx_strand_id
1 'polypeptide(L)'
;MLANFLEGGTAMSDAETNAVGKRDLSGLLDILTSAVTTLDAYGVDGYSDLYLYVSGHRGDEVVTELAVEKNRFWMSEAGLGGTVPRYIRADEEGNRRSLLVAELCYAMFHWHLGSDDIAGYLGCGTYLLDRWIADARSGNGSAVLSVAIANDIRRLVIVESERIILGIPDGMAADWVRQPRSAFGGRSIADLLLNDGEIGFRRIQMFLLNGIAAAYPTVH
;
A
#
# COMPACT_ATOMS: atom_id res chain seq x y z
N MET A 1 -39.83 -29.12 27.48
CA MET A 1 -40.13 -29.15 28.93
C MET A 1 -38.79 -29.41 29.62
N LEU A 2 -37.94 -28.39 29.79
CA LEU A 2 -37.92 -27.35 30.84
C LEU A 2 -37.44 -27.87 32.21
N ALA A 3 -36.60 -27.03 32.84
CA ALA A 3 -36.15 -27.02 34.24
C ALA A 3 -35.10 -28.08 34.60
N ASN A 4 -33.98 -27.81 35.25
CA ASN A 4 -33.47 -26.65 35.98
C ASN A 4 -31.96 -26.86 36.13
N PHE A 5 -31.12 -25.84 35.94
CA PHE A 5 -29.95 -25.66 36.80
C PHE A 5 -29.46 -24.22 36.69
N LEU A 6 -29.35 -23.59 37.86
CA LEU A 6 -28.60 -22.37 38.18
C LEU A 6 -29.31 -21.03 37.95
N GLU A 7 -30.34 -20.79 38.76
CA GLU A 7 -30.46 -19.50 39.44
C GLU A 7 -29.43 -19.44 40.58
N GLY A 8 -28.58 -18.42 40.52
CA GLY A 8 -27.57 -18.11 41.52
C GLY A 8 -27.01 -16.73 41.25
N GLY A 9 -27.90 -15.77 41.00
CA GLY A 9 -27.54 -14.36 40.88
C GLY A 9 -27.02 -13.84 42.23
N THR A 10 -25.78 -13.38 42.24
CA THR A 10 -25.46 -12.16 42.97
C THR A 10 -25.31 -11.08 41.92
N ALA A 11 -26.29 -10.18 41.88
CA ALA A 11 -26.23 -8.98 41.08
C ALA A 11 -25.04 -8.15 41.57
N MET A 12 -23.89 -8.26 40.87
CA MET A 12 -22.90 -7.19 40.88
C MET A 12 -23.59 -5.96 40.32
N SER A 13 -23.87 -5.01 41.20
CA SER A 13 -24.65 -3.82 40.88
C SER A 13 -24.03 -3.06 39.70
N ASP A 14 -24.89 -2.48 38.86
CA ASP A 14 -24.50 -1.61 37.74
C ASP A 14 -23.63 -0.39 38.16
N ALA A 15 -23.48 -0.16 39.48
CA ALA A 15 -22.55 0.82 40.03
C ALA A 15 -21.08 0.36 39.98
N GLU A 16 -20.78 -0.93 40.14
CA GLU A 16 -19.42 -1.46 40.01
C GLU A 16 -18.99 -1.55 38.54
N THR A 17 -19.92 -1.90 37.65
CA THR A 17 -19.68 -1.92 36.20
C THR A 17 -19.40 -0.52 35.65
N ASN A 18 -20.08 0.51 36.16
CA ASN A 18 -19.81 1.91 35.82
C ASN A 18 -18.56 2.49 36.50
N ALA A 19 -18.14 1.96 37.65
CA ALA A 19 -16.91 2.39 38.34
C ALA A 19 -15.64 1.84 37.65
N VAL A 20 -15.72 0.66 37.04
CA VAL A 20 -14.61 0.04 36.30
C VAL A 20 -14.32 0.77 34.99
N GLY A 21 -15.35 1.22 34.24
CA GLY A 21 -15.17 2.00 33.00
C GLY A 21 -14.49 3.37 33.21
N LYS A 22 -14.69 4.01 34.37
CA LYS A 22 -14.01 5.27 34.71
C LYS A 22 -12.58 5.11 35.21
N ARG A 23 -12.27 3.98 35.87
CA ARG A 23 -10.92 3.73 36.40
C ARG A 23 -9.89 3.40 35.32
N ASP A 24 -10.32 2.77 34.23
CA ASP A 24 -9.43 2.39 33.12
C ASP A 24 -9.07 3.60 32.24
N LEU A 25 -10.05 4.48 31.98
CA LEU A 25 -9.82 5.74 31.25
C LEU A 25 -8.83 6.68 31.96
N SER A 26 -8.93 6.81 33.28
CA SER A 26 -7.99 7.64 34.05
C SER A 26 -6.55 7.13 33.91
N GLY A 27 -6.34 5.81 33.96
CA GLY A 27 -5.01 5.21 33.77
C GLY A 27 -4.47 5.38 32.36
N LEU A 28 -5.32 5.26 31.34
CA LEU A 28 -4.95 5.51 29.93
C LEU A 28 -4.57 6.99 29.69
N LEU A 29 -5.31 7.92 30.31
CA LEU A 29 -5.01 9.35 30.26
C LEU A 29 -3.74 9.71 31.04
N ASP A 30 -3.43 9.03 32.14
CA ASP A 30 -2.18 9.21 32.88
C ASP A 30 -0.97 8.73 32.08
N ILE A 31 -1.09 7.59 31.37
CA ILE A 31 -0.04 7.08 30.46
C ILE A 31 0.15 8.02 29.27
N LEU A 32 -0.94 8.52 28.68
CA LEU A 32 -0.90 9.53 27.62
C LEU A 32 -0.21 10.81 28.10
N THR A 33 -0.59 11.29 29.29
CA THR A 33 -0.02 12.50 29.89
C THR A 33 1.46 12.30 30.13
N SER A 34 1.87 11.16 30.70
CA SER A 34 3.28 10.81 30.90
C SER A 34 4.07 10.76 29.59
N ALA A 35 3.54 10.11 28.56
CA ALA A 35 4.16 10.04 27.24
C ALA A 35 4.31 11.42 26.60
N VAL A 36 3.27 12.25 26.66
CA VAL A 36 3.26 13.62 26.15
C VAL A 36 4.25 14.51 26.91
N THR A 37 4.25 14.46 28.25
CA THR A 37 5.20 15.24 29.08
C THR A 37 6.64 14.78 28.88
N THR A 38 6.88 13.50 28.61
CA THR A 38 8.20 12.98 28.30
C THR A 38 8.69 13.56 26.98
N LEU A 39 7.84 13.60 25.95
CA LEU A 39 8.20 14.13 24.63
C LEU A 39 8.40 15.65 24.63
N ASP A 40 7.59 16.37 25.41
CA ASP A 40 7.76 17.80 25.67
C ASP A 40 9.09 18.08 26.38
N ALA A 41 9.46 17.25 27.37
CA ALA A 41 10.76 17.34 28.05
C ALA A 41 11.96 17.03 27.12
N TYR A 42 11.75 16.26 26.05
CA TYR A 42 12.76 16.00 25.01
C TYR A 42 12.79 17.07 23.90
N GLY A 43 12.00 18.14 23.99
CA GLY A 43 12.03 19.28 23.07
C GLY A 43 11.53 18.95 21.66
N VAL A 44 10.58 18.03 21.55
CA VAL A 44 9.96 17.66 20.26
C VAL A 44 8.96 18.74 19.86
N ASP A 45 9.30 19.58 18.87
CA ASP A 45 8.52 20.73 18.41
C ASP A 45 7.16 20.39 17.73
N GLY A 46 6.69 19.14 17.79
CA GLY A 46 5.37 18.75 17.29
C GLY A 46 5.02 17.26 17.45
N TYR A 47 3.74 16.97 17.67
CA TYR A 47 3.19 15.59 17.77
C TYR A 47 3.10 14.86 16.41
N SER A 48 3.89 15.26 15.40
CA SER A 48 3.90 14.61 14.09
C SER A 48 4.51 13.22 14.14
N ASP A 49 5.47 13.03 15.05
CA ASP A 49 6.31 11.82 15.11
C ASP A 49 5.93 10.89 16.28
N LEU A 50 4.92 11.28 17.07
CA LEU A 50 4.40 10.46 18.16
C LEU A 50 3.41 9.44 17.62
N TYR A 51 3.77 8.16 17.78
CA TYR A 51 2.90 7.03 17.59
C TYR A 51 2.67 6.36 18.95
N LEU A 52 1.50 6.59 19.55
CA LEU A 52 1.10 5.96 20.79
C LEU A 52 -0.15 5.12 20.56
N TYR A 53 -0.09 3.85 20.96
CA TYR A 53 -1.24 2.95 20.97
C TYR A 53 -1.36 2.32 22.35
N VAL A 54 -2.49 2.52 23.00
CA VAL A 54 -2.78 1.95 24.31
C VAL A 54 -4.10 1.22 24.25
N SER A 55 -4.11 -0.02 24.75
CA SER A 55 -5.32 -0.85 24.85
C SER A 55 -5.61 -1.11 26.32
N GLY A 56 -6.82 -0.78 26.75
CA GLY A 56 -7.38 -1.14 28.06
C GLY A 56 -8.02 -2.52 27.95
N HIS A 57 -7.68 -3.41 28.89
CA HIS A 57 -8.15 -4.80 28.91
C HIS A 57 -8.90 -5.09 30.21
N ARG A 58 -9.97 -5.88 30.13
CA ARG A 58 -10.66 -6.48 31.28
C ARG A 58 -10.56 -8.01 31.16
N GLY A 59 -9.59 -8.58 31.87
CA GLY A 59 -9.22 -9.99 31.64
C GLY A 59 -8.54 -10.13 30.27
N ASP A 60 -9.04 -11.04 29.44
CA ASP A 60 -8.53 -11.24 28.06
C ASP A 60 -9.27 -10.40 27.01
N GLU A 61 -10.28 -9.61 27.41
CA GLU A 61 -11.06 -8.77 26.50
C GLU A 61 -10.53 -7.33 26.47
N VAL A 62 -10.24 -6.82 25.28
CA VAL A 62 -10.01 -5.37 25.07
C VAL A 62 -11.35 -4.67 25.33
N VAL A 63 -11.33 -3.59 26.11
CA VAL A 63 -12.53 -2.79 26.47
C VAL A 63 -12.43 -1.37 25.91
N THR A 64 -11.23 -0.83 25.73
CA THR A 64 -11.05 0.54 25.22
C THR A 64 -9.72 0.66 24.49
N GLU A 65 -9.69 1.42 23.40
CA GLU A 65 -8.46 1.73 22.66
C GLU A 65 -8.24 3.25 22.63
N LEU A 66 -6.98 3.66 22.78
CA LEU A 66 -6.53 5.04 22.67
C LEU A 66 -5.36 5.10 21.69
N ALA A 67 -5.43 6.01 20.72
CA ALA A 67 -4.34 6.21 19.75
C ALA A 67 -4.04 7.68 19.48
N VAL A 68 -2.75 7.97 19.31
CA VAL A 68 -2.21 9.25 18.86
C VAL A 68 -1.29 9.04 17.66
N GLU A 69 -1.60 9.69 16.54
CA GLU A 69 -0.76 9.72 15.34
C GLU A 69 -0.93 11.07 14.62
N LYS A 70 0.17 11.67 14.15
CA LYS A 70 0.17 12.85 13.25
C LYS A 70 -0.76 13.98 13.75
N ASN A 71 -0.62 14.38 15.01
CA ASN A 71 -1.47 15.38 15.67
C ASN A 71 -2.97 15.02 15.78
N ARG A 72 -3.36 13.75 15.64
CA ARG A 72 -4.75 13.31 15.81
C ARG A 72 -4.88 12.37 17.00
N PHE A 73 -5.91 12.59 17.80
CA PHE A 73 -6.27 11.82 18.98
C PHE A 73 -7.63 11.14 18.77
N TRP A 74 -7.74 9.85 19.04
CA TRP A 74 -9.03 9.17 19.10
C TRP A 74 -9.08 8.07 20.16
N MET A 75 -10.30 7.80 20.62
CA MET A 75 -10.63 6.81 21.63
C MET A 75 -11.87 6.03 21.17
N SER A 76 -11.84 4.70 21.28
CA SER A 76 -12.98 3.84 20.91
C SER A 76 -13.27 2.76 21.94
N GLU A 77 -14.55 2.47 22.16
CA GLU A 77 -15.01 1.32 22.95
C GLU A 77 -14.78 0.02 22.16
N ALA A 78 -14.18 -0.97 22.80
CA ALA A 78 -13.91 -2.25 22.16
C ALA A 78 -15.17 -3.14 22.19
N GLY A 79 -15.44 -3.82 21.09
CA GLY A 79 -16.62 -4.68 20.92
C GLY A 79 -17.53 -4.30 19.76
N LEU A 80 -17.32 -3.15 19.10
CA LEU A 80 -18.00 -2.80 17.84
C LEU A 80 -17.43 -3.55 16.61
N GLY A 81 -17.01 -4.82 16.74
CA GLY A 81 -16.58 -5.67 15.60
C GLY A 81 -15.60 -4.99 14.61
N GLY A 82 -14.86 -4.01 15.09
CA GLY A 82 -14.18 -3.01 14.28
C GLY A 82 -12.72 -3.39 14.20
N THR A 83 -12.37 -4.02 13.09
CA THR A 83 -11.00 -4.14 12.61
C THR A 83 -10.20 -2.86 12.84
N VAL A 84 -8.93 -3.00 13.27
CA VAL A 84 -7.80 -2.09 12.95
C VAL A 84 -8.19 -1.15 11.80
N PRO A 85 -8.17 0.19 11.94
CA PRO A 85 -8.92 1.09 11.07
C PRO A 85 -8.71 0.76 9.59
N ARG A 86 -9.67 0.02 9.01
CA ARG A 86 -9.61 -0.45 7.62
C ARG A 86 -9.68 0.71 6.65
N TYR A 87 -10.27 1.82 7.06
CA TYR A 87 -10.44 3.01 6.23
C TYR A 87 -9.11 3.65 5.82
N ILE A 88 -8.14 3.79 6.73
CA ILE A 88 -6.84 4.42 6.40
C ILE A 88 -6.03 3.52 5.43
N ARG A 89 -6.05 2.20 5.64
CA ARG A 89 -5.34 1.25 4.77
C ARG A 89 -6.02 1.02 3.42
N ALA A 90 -7.35 1.10 3.34
CA ALA A 90 -8.08 0.95 2.08
C ALA A 90 -7.85 2.17 1.17
N ASP A 91 -7.82 3.37 1.74
CA ASP A 91 -7.47 4.60 1.01
C ASP A 91 -6.00 4.60 0.60
N GLU A 92 -5.07 4.11 1.44
CA GLU A 92 -3.66 3.91 1.08
C GLU A 92 -3.48 2.92 -0.07
N GLU A 93 -4.08 1.73 0.01
CA GLU A 93 -3.95 0.71 -1.03
C GLU A 93 -4.60 1.19 -2.34
N GLY A 94 -5.73 1.90 -2.26
CA GLY A 94 -6.38 2.49 -3.41
C GLY A 94 -5.60 3.62 -4.06
N ASN A 95 -5.00 4.50 -3.26
CA ASN A 95 -4.10 5.53 -3.74
C ASN A 95 -2.84 4.93 -4.37
N ARG A 96 -2.26 3.88 -3.76
CA ARG A 96 -1.10 3.17 -4.31
C ARG A 96 -1.41 2.51 -5.64
N ARG A 97 -2.59 1.91 -5.80
CA ARG A 97 -3.02 1.31 -7.07
C ARG A 97 -3.31 2.36 -8.13
N SER A 98 -3.91 3.49 -7.76
CA SER A 98 -4.16 4.60 -8.67
C SER A 98 -2.86 5.24 -9.16
N LEU A 99 -1.87 5.40 -8.26
CA LEU A 99 -0.52 5.83 -8.61
C LEU A 99 0.14 4.86 -9.59
N LEU A 100 0.05 3.56 -9.32
CA LEU A 100 0.61 2.52 -10.19
C LEU A 100 -0.01 2.56 -11.60
N VAL A 101 -1.32 2.81 -11.71
CA VAL A 101 -1.98 3.01 -13.02
C VAL A 101 -1.53 4.30 -13.69
N ALA A 102 -1.27 5.38 -12.94
CA ALA A 102 -0.74 6.62 -13.49
C ALA A 102 0.68 6.43 -14.05
N GLU A 103 1.55 5.70 -13.35
CA GLU A 103 2.89 5.33 -13.83
C GLU A 103 2.82 4.44 -15.08
N LEU A 104 1.87 3.52 -15.14
CA LEU A 104 1.61 2.75 -16.35
C LEU A 104 1.22 3.66 -17.53
N CYS A 105 0.32 4.62 -17.30
CA CYS A 105 -0.10 5.58 -18.34
C CYS A 105 1.09 6.40 -18.86
N TYR A 106 2.02 6.75 -17.98
CA TYR A 106 3.26 7.43 -18.35
C TYR A 106 4.11 6.55 -19.29
N ALA A 107 4.37 5.30 -18.91
CA ALA A 107 5.11 4.36 -19.76
C ALA A 107 4.43 4.14 -21.11
N MET A 108 3.10 3.95 -21.12
CA MET A 108 2.29 3.81 -22.34
C MET A 108 2.48 4.98 -23.30
N PHE A 109 2.41 6.21 -22.77
CA PHE A 109 2.56 7.42 -23.55
C PHE A 109 3.95 7.49 -24.21
N HIS A 110 5.02 7.27 -23.46
CA HIS A 110 6.38 7.39 -24.00
C HIS A 110 6.80 6.22 -24.88
N TRP A 111 6.28 5.02 -24.61
CA TRP A 111 6.56 3.85 -25.45
C TRP A 111 5.72 3.85 -26.74
N HIS A 112 4.75 4.75 -26.86
CA HIS A 112 3.73 4.74 -27.91
C HIS A 112 3.05 3.37 -28.02
N LEU A 113 2.68 2.77 -26.88
CA LEU A 113 1.94 1.51 -26.84
C LEU A 113 0.48 1.78 -26.53
N GLY A 114 -0.40 1.18 -27.33
CA GLY A 114 -1.84 1.33 -27.16
C GLY A 114 -2.37 0.49 -26.01
N SER A 115 -3.63 0.69 -25.65
CA SER A 115 -4.30 -0.14 -24.64
C SER A 115 -4.30 -1.63 -25.04
N ASP A 116 -4.37 -1.96 -26.34
CA ASP A 116 -4.35 -3.35 -26.80
C ASP A 116 -3.01 -4.04 -26.53
N ASP A 117 -1.90 -3.35 -26.75
CA ASP A 117 -0.56 -3.89 -26.48
C ASP A 117 -0.39 -4.18 -24.99
N ILE A 118 -0.78 -3.21 -24.15
CA ILE A 118 -0.67 -3.33 -22.70
C ILE A 118 -1.63 -4.36 -22.12
N ALA A 119 -2.87 -4.41 -22.61
CA ALA A 119 -3.81 -5.43 -22.21
C ALA A 119 -3.28 -6.83 -22.52
N GLY A 120 -2.60 -6.98 -23.67
CA GLY A 120 -1.83 -8.17 -24.03
C GLY A 120 -0.75 -8.52 -23.00
N TYR A 121 0.08 -7.56 -22.60
CA TYR A 121 1.10 -7.78 -21.56
C TYR A 121 0.53 -8.19 -20.21
N LEU A 122 -0.58 -7.57 -19.80
CA LEU A 122 -1.22 -7.80 -18.51
C LEU A 122 -2.13 -9.04 -18.50
N GLY A 123 -2.31 -9.71 -19.63
CA GLY A 123 -3.24 -10.83 -19.78
C GLY A 123 -4.68 -10.46 -19.43
N CYS A 124 -5.08 -9.20 -19.70
CA CYS A 124 -6.39 -8.67 -19.38
C CYS A 124 -7.10 -8.16 -20.65
N GLY A 125 -8.41 -7.88 -20.56
CA GLY A 125 -9.13 -7.28 -21.68
C GLY A 125 -8.88 -5.77 -21.76
N THR A 126 -8.76 -5.22 -22.98
CA THR A 126 -8.55 -3.77 -23.22
C THR A 126 -9.58 -2.91 -22.49
N TYR A 127 -10.85 -3.32 -22.51
CA TYR A 127 -11.93 -2.63 -21.78
C TYR A 127 -11.67 -2.50 -20.27
N LEU A 128 -11.08 -3.53 -19.66
CA LEU A 128 -10.78 -3.53 -18.23
C LEU A 128 -9.61 -2.59 -17.91
N LEU A 129 -8.60 -2.57 -18.78
CA LEU A 129 -7.46 -1.65 -18.70
C LEU A 129 -7.94 -0.19 -18.80
N ASP A 130 -8.75 0.12 -19.83
CA ASP A 130 -9.31 1.45 -20.05
C ASP A 130 -10.16 1.91 -18.87
N ARG A 131 -10.93 1.00 -18.27
CA ARG A 131 -11.70 1.28 -17.05
C ARG A 131 -10.79 1.64 -15.88
N TRP A 132 -9.71 0.91 -15.64
CA TRP A 132 -8.77 1.26 -14.56
C TRP A 132 -8.13 2.63 -14.78
N ILE A 133 -7.79 2.97 -16.03
CA ILE A 133 -7.25 4.29 -16.39
C ILE A 133 -8.30 5.38 -16.13
N ALA A 134 -9.57 5.15 -16.50
CA ALA A 134 -10.65 6.09 -16.26
C ALA A 134 -10.93 6.29 -14.76
N ASP A 135 -10.96 5.20 -13.99
CA ASP A 135 -11.18 5.22 -12.54
C ASP A 135 -10.06 6.01 -11.85
N ALA A 136 -8.78 5.74 -12.20
CA ALA A 136 -7.63 6.46 -11.67
C ALA A 136 -7.63 7.97 -11.99
N ARG A 137 -8.12 8.37 -13.18
CA ARG A 137 -8.25 9.79 -13.57
C ARG A 137 -9.35 10.52 -12.80
N SER A 138 -10.45 9.83 -12.52
CA SER A 138 -11.64 10.43 -11.93
C SER A 138 -11.55 10.62 -10.41
N GLY A 139 -10.58 9.99 -9.74
CA GLY A 139 -10.46 10.00 -8.28
C GLY A 139 -11.64 9.33 -7.56
N ASN A 140 -12.55 8.69 -8.30
CA ASN A 140 -13.82 8.17 -7.79
C ASN A 140 -13.75 6.71 -7.34
N GLY A 141 -12.58 6.08 -7.39
CA GLY A 141 -12.42 4.70 -6.92
C GLY A 141 -11.01 4.16 -7.09
N SER A 142 -10.60 3.33 -6.12
CA SER A 142 -9.43 2.48 -6.22
C SER A 142 -9.59 1.52 -7.39
N ALA A 143 -8.69 1.56 -8.37
CA ALA A 143 -8.66 0.53 -9.40
C ALA A 143 -8.58 -0.85 -8.73
N VAL A 144 -9.59 -1.70 -8.95
CA VAL A 144 -9.64 -3.06 -8.39
C VAL A 144 -8.70 -3.94 -9.23
N LEU A 145 -7.41 -3.78 -8.98
CA LEU A 145 -6.35 -4.60 -9.56
C LEU A 145 -6.20 -5.90 -8.74
N SER A 146 -6.07 -7.03 -9.42
CA SER A 146 -5.59 -8.24 -8.76
C SER A 146 -4.11 -8.09 -8.40
N VAL A 147 -3.62 -8.86 -7.43
CA VAL A 147 -2.20 -8.83 -7.05
C VAL A 147 -1.29 -9.19 -8.22
N ALA A 148 -1.71 -10.14 -9.07
CA ALA A 148 -0.98 -10.54 -10.27
C ALA A 148 -0.83 -9.36 -11.24
N ILE A 149 -1.94 -8.70 -11.58
CA ILE A 149 -1.93 -7.56 -12.51
C ILE A 149 -1.14 -6.39 -11.94
N ALA A 150 -1.27 -6.09 -10.65
CA ALA A 150 -0.47 -5.06 -10.00
C ALA A 150 1.04 -5.39 -10.09
N ASN A 151 1.43 -6.66 -9.96
CA ASN A 151 2.84 -7.06 -10.14
C ASN A 151 3.29 -6.94 -11.59
N ASP A 152 2.45 -7.27 -12.57
CA ASP A 152 2.76 -7.10 -13.98
C ASP A 152 2.92 -5.63 -14.37
N ILE A 153 2.05 -4.75 -13.86
CA ILE A 153 2.21 -3.31 -14.04
C ILE A 153 3.52 -2.82 -13.41
N ARG A 154 3.87 -3.27 -12.20
CA ARG A 154 5.15 -2.92 -11.55
C ARG A 154 6.34 -3.34 -12.41
N ARG A 155 6.29 -4.49 -13.06
CA ARG A 155 7.37 -4.95 -13.97
C ARG A 155 7.55 -3.98 -15.13
N LEU A 156 6.47 -3.50 -15.73
CA LEU A 156 6.53 -2.48 -16.78
C LEU A 156 7.11 -1.15 -16.26
N VAL A 157 6.67 -0.71 -15.08
CA VAL A 157 7.18 0.52 -14.44
C VAL A 157 8.66 0.42 -14.07
N ILE A 158 9.14 -0.76 -13.64
CA ILE A 158 10.56 -1.00 -13.37
C ILE A 158 11.39 -0.84 -14.64
N VAL A 159 10.95 -1.43 -15.76
CA VAL A 159 11.64 -1.29 -17.06
C VAL A 159 11.71 0.18 -17.47
N GLU A 160 10.64 0.94 -17.25
CA GLU A 160 10.63 2.38 -17.53
C GLU A 160 11.55 3.18 -16.61
N SER A 161 11.59 2.84 -15.32
CA SER A 161 12.50 3.47 -14.36
C SER A 161 13.97 3.21 -14.71
N GLU A 162 14.30 1.98 -15.10
CA GLU A 162 15.65 1.59 -15.54
C GLU A 162 16.06 2.29 -16.84
N ARG A 163 15.12 2.51 -17.78
CA ARG A 163 15.35 3.34 -18.97
C ARG A 163 15.81 4.75 -18.59
N ILE A 164 15.11 5.38 -17.65
CA ILE A 164 15.41 6.74 -17.18
C ILE A 164 16.80 6.79 -16.53
N ILE A 165 17.13 5.81 -15.68
CA ILE A 165 18.45 5.72 -15.02
C ILE A 165 19.59 5.58 -16.04
N LEU A 166 19.37 4.81 -17.10
CA LEU A 166 20.30 4.67 -18.23
C LEU A 166 20.44 5.95 -19.08
N GLY A 167 19.67 7.00 -18.79
CA GLY A 167 19.75 8.28 -19.49
C GLY A 167 19.16 8.25 -20.90
N ILE A 168 18.34 7.26 -21.23
CA ILE A 168 17.65 7.19 -22.52
C ILE A 168 16.53 8.23 -22.50
N PRO A 169 16.49 9.23 -23.41
CA PRO A 169 15.47 10.28 -23.39
C PRO A 169 14.08 9.77 -23.78
N ASP A 170 13.04 10.47 -23.33
CA ASP A 170 11.64 10.17 -23.62
C ASP A 170 11.35 10.10 -25.13
N GLY A 171 11.94 10.99 -25.92
CA GLY A 171 11.79 11.00 -27.38
C GLY A 171 12.37 9.76 -28.08
N MET A 172 13.17 8.95 -27.39
CA MET A 172 13.74 7.71 -27.91
C MET A 172 13.08 6.46 -27.32
N ALA A 173 12.18 6.60 -26.33
CA ALA A 173 11.66 5.47 -25.57
C ALA A 173 10.88 4.46 -26.46
N ALA A 174 10.07 4.96 -27.39
CA ALA A 174 9.30 4.15 -28.33
C ALA A 174 10.19 3.29 -29.27
N ASP A 175 11.26 3.86 -29.80
CA ASP A 175 12.21 3.12 -30.64
C ASP A 175 13.05 2.17 -29.80
N TRP A 176 13.48 2.63 -28.62
CA TRP A 176 14.27 1.83 -27.70
C TRP A 176 13.54 0.55 -27.28
N VAL A 177 12.26 0.61 -26.89
CA VAL A 177 11.53 -0.59 -26.46
C VAL A 177 11.33 -1.60 -27.60
N ARG A 178 11.21 -1.11 -28.85
CA ARG A 178 11.01 -1.93 -30.07
C ARG A 178 12.30 -2.39 -30.74
N GLN A 179 13.45 -1.82 -30.37
CA GLN A 179 14.72 -2.13 -31.02
C GLN A 179 15.12 -3.61 -30.78
N PRO A 180 15.38 -4.39 -31.85
CA PRO A 180 15.95 -5.72 -31.74
C PRO A 180 17.33 -5.71 -31.07
N ARG A 181 17.59 -6.67 -30.16
CA ARG A 181 18.87 -6.76 -29.45
C ARG A 181 19.46 -8.15 -29.55
N SER A 182 20.78 -8.22 -29.79
CA SER A 182 21.53 -9.49 -29.83
C SER A 182 21.48 -10.23 -28.48
N ALA A 183 21.51 -9.50 -27.36
CA ALA A 183 21.35 -10.06 -26.00
C ALA A 183 20.01 -10.80 -25.81
N PHE A 184 19.01 -10.48 -26.63
CA PHE A 184 17.68 -11.10 -26.63
C PHE A 184 17.46 -12.04 -27.82
N GLY A 185 18.53 -12.44 -28.51
CA GLY A 185 18.44 -13.30 -29.69
C GLY A 185 17.74 -12.63 -30.88
N GLY A 186 17.89 -11.31 -31.02
CA GLY A 186 17.25 -10.53 -32.09
C GLY A 186 15.83 -10.06 -31.78
N ARG A 187 15.32 -10.30 -30.57
CA ARG A 187 14.01 -9.80 -30.11
C ARG A 187 14.13 -8.44 -29.44
N SER A 188 13.03 -7.72 -29.35
CA SER A 188 12.92 -6.44 -28.64
C SER A 188 12.49 -6.61 -27.18
N ILE A 189 12.53 -5.53 -26.39
CA ILE A 189 11.97 -5.52 -25.02
C ILE A 189 10.46 -5.75 -25.09
N ALA A 190 9.78 -5.07 -26.01
CA ALA A 190 8.35 -5.24 -26.26
C ALA A 190 7.99 -6.70 -26.57
N ASP A 191 8.77 -7.39 -27.41
CA ASP A 191 8.52 -8.80 -27.75
C ASP A 191 8.67 -9.73 -26.55
N LEU A 192 9.66 -9.48 -25.69
CA LEU A 192 9.91 -10.29 -24.50
C LEU A 192 8.83 -10.09 -23.44
N LEU A 193 8.39 -8.85 -23.23
CA LEU A 193 7.27 -8.55 -22.34
C LEU A 193 5.98 -9.23 -22.80
N LEU A 194 5.75 -9.33 -24.12
CA LEU A 194 4.50 -9.86 -24.69
C LEU A 194 4.41 -11.37 -24.58
N ASN A 195 5.50 -12.04 -24.96
CA ASN A 195 5.42 -13.47 -25.24
C ASN A 195 6.04 -14.34 -24.13
N ASP A 196 6.91 -13.76 -23.28
CA ASP A 196 7.72 -14.54 -22.33
C ASP A 196 7.38 -14.22 -20.86
N GLY A 197 6.47 -13.27 -20.61
CA GLY A 197 5.99 -12.90 -19.27
C GLY A 197 7.13 -12.65 -18.28
N GLU A 198 7.10 -13.35 -17.13
CA GLU A 198 8.11 -13.19 -16.07
C GLU A 198 9.53 -13.58 -16.51
N ILE A 199 9.67 -14.60 -17.36
CA ILE A 199 10.99 -15.02 -17.87
C ILE A 199 11.58 -13.92 -18.76
N GLY A 200 10.74 -13.34 -19.62
CA GLY A 200 11.09 -12.18 -20.43
C GLY A 200 11.54 -11.01 -19.57
N PHE A 201 10.74 -10.66 -18.55
CA PHE A 201 11.04 -9.58 -17.61
C PHE A 201 12.40 -9.77 -16.91
N ARG A 202 12.69 -10.96 -16.35
CA ARG A 202 13.97 -11.21 -15.67
C ARG A 202 15.17 -11.05 -16.61
N ARG A 203 15.03 -11.45 -17.88
CA ARG A 203 16.08 -11.26 -18.89
C ARG A 203 16.30 -9.79 -19.22
N ILE A 204 15.21 -9.03 -19.37
CA ILE A 204 15.26 -7.57 -19.57
C ILE A 204 15.95 -6.92 -18.37
N GLN A 205 15.50 -7.21 -17.15
CA GLN A 205 16.04 -6.64 -15.92
C GLN A 205 17.54 -6.88 -15.78
N MET A 206 18.00 -8.13 -15.99
CA MET A 206 19.45 -8.42 -15.95
C MET A 206 20.23 -7.64 -17.00
N PHE A 207 19.68 -7.48 -18.21
CA PHE A 207 20.32 -6.68 -19.25
C PHE A 207 20.41 -5.20 -18.87
N LEU A 208 19.34 -4.63 -18.33
CA LEU A 208 19.28 -3.21 -17.94
C LEU A 208 20.18 -2.92 -16.73
N LEU A 209 20.15 -3.76 -15.70
CA LEU A 209 21.02 -3.64 -14.53
C LEU A 209 22.51 -3.72 -14.91
N ASN A 210 22.88 -4.60 -15.83
CA ASN A 210 24.25 -4.65 -16.35
C ASN A 210 24.63 -3.36 -17.10
N GLY A 211 23.68 -2.78 -17.86
CA GLY A 211 23.87 -1.48 -18.49
C GLY A 211 24.08 -0.35 -17.49
N ILE A 212 23.29 -0.34 -16.41
CA ILE A 212 23.39 0.66 -15.34
C ILE A 212 24.75 0.54 -14.63
N ALA A 213 25.16 -0.68 -14.27
CA ALA A 213 26.45 -0.94 -13.64
C ALA A 213 27.63 -0.50 -14.53
N ALA A 214 27.50 -0.66 -15.85
CA ALA A 214 28.52 -0.20 -16.80
C ALA A 214 28.56 1.33 -16.97
N ALA A 215 27.39 1.99 -16.89
CA ALA A 215 27.28 3.45 -17.02
C ALA A 215 27.73 4.20 -15.76
N TYR A 216 27.57 3.59 -14.58
CA TYR A 216 27.91 4.17 -13.29
C TYR A 216 28.87 3.25 -12.51
N PRO A 217 30.16 3.17 -12.91
CA PRO A 217 31.13 2.41 -12.15
C PRO A 217 31.23 2.96 -10.73
N THR A 218 31.08 2.08 -9.73
CA THR A 218 31.22 2.44 -8.32
C THR A 218 32.61 3.04 -8.08
N VAL A 219 32.65 4.27 -7.55
CA VAL A 219 33.89 4.89 -7.11
C VAL A 219 34.41 4.06 -5.94
N HIS A 220 35.51 3.33 -6.17
CA HIS A 220 36.25 2.59 -5.15
C HIS A 220 37.48 3.38 -4.71
#